data_AF-A0A1M6GTZ1-F1
#
_entry.id   AF-A0A1M6GTZ1-F1
#
_cell.length_a   1.000
_cell.length_b   1.000
_cell.length_c   1.000
_cell.angle_alpha   90.00
_cell.angle_beta   90.00
_cell.angle_gamma   90.00
#
_symmetry.space_group_name_H-M   'P 1'
#
loop_
_entity.id
_entity.type
_entity.pdbx_description
1 polymer ?
#
loop_
_entity_poly.entity_id
_entity_poly.type
_entity_poly.pdbx_seq_one_letter_code
_entity_poly.pdbx_strand_id
1 'polypeptide(L)'
;MRHKIIYLALMVIGLCFLPVVAFADSPEATLSIDGGPPVTYPSVQAAVDAVTANPGTDFVIEIAAGTLTDEINIEQQANKNVVIRPQPGATVTVKNTINIDGRGDINSPETLLIQGLHFDLTGTTVENSILIPNPGVGFNYAHNVTINGCTFKGEPSGGVAQVAVRVATGAGARNIAIMNSNANDLHSLGQLNAISGYVFVQNCIVSEVTEGGINYYGTADLIVDSCKFDVQSYAVRSGQSAGAPSTGTVTINNSVLNTNSATDGAVVLRVQEILISFTPISPIRLLRPDRPCRPSVLPVSILTSWSRTWWEIFPTLQRTP
;
A
#
# COMPACT_ATOMS: atom_id res chain seq x y z
N MET A 1 15.10 -53.27 39.09
CA MET A 1 14.14 -52.99 37.98
C MET A 1 13.20 -51.81 38.27
N ARG A 2 12.61 -51.67 39.48
CA ARG A 2 11.68 -50.57 39.81
C ARG A 2 12.22 -49.14 39.56
N HIS A 3 13.48 -48.85 39.90
CA HIS A 3 14.06 -47.52 39.70
C HIS A 3 14.20 -47.14 38.21
N LYS A 4 14.50 -48.10 37.31
CA LYS A 4 14.63 -47.83 35.87
C LYS A 4 13.30 -47.43 35.22
N ILE A 5 12.19 -47.98 35.73
CA ILE A 5 10.82 -47.66 35.27
C ILE A 5 10.43 -46.24 35.69
N ILE A 6 10.84 -45.81 36.90
CA ILE A 6 10.56 -44.47 37.41
C ILE A 6 11.30 -43.39 36.59
N TYR A 7 12.57 -43.61 36.25
CA TYR A 7 13.32 -42.68 35.41
C TYR A 7 12.78 -42.58 33.98
N LEU A 8 12.34 -43.71 33.40
CA LEU A 8 11.73 -43.73 32.08
C LEU A 8 10.38 -42.98 32.07
N ALA A 9 9.57 -43.14 33.13
CA ALA A 9 8.31 -42.42 33.28
C ALA A 9 8.52 -40.90 33.44
N LEU A 10 9.51 -40.47 34.23
CA LEU A 10 9.85 -39.05 34.39
C LEU A 10 10.37 -38.42 33.09
N MET A 11 11.13 -39.15 32.29
CA MET A 11 11.63 -38.68 31.00
C MET A 11 10.49 -38.49 29.97
N VAL A 12 9.53 -39.42 29.91
CA VAL A 12 8.36 -39.32 29.03
C VAL A 12 7.46 -38.16 29.45
N ILE A 13 7.24 -37.96 30.76
CA ILE A 13 6.47 -36.83 31.27
C ILE A 13 7.17 -35.49 30.95
N GLY A 14 8.51 -35.42 31.06
CA GLY A 14 9.28 -34.24 30.67
C GLY A 14 9.20 -33.90 29.18
N LEU A 15 9.10 -34.90 28.31
CA LEU A 15 8.89 -34.72 26.86
C LEU A 15 7.48 -34.19 26.53
N CYS A 16 6.46 -34.52 27.33
CA CYS A 16 5.09 -34.02 27.17
C CYS A 16 4.90 -32.56 27.64
N PHE A 17 5.87 -31.98 28.34
CA PHE A 17 5.88 -30.58 28.77
C PHE A 17 6.80 -29.68 27.94
N LEU A 18 7.36 -30.19 26.83
CA LEU A 18 7.98 -29.31 25.85
C LEU A 18 6.87 -28.44 25.25
N PRO A 19 7.02 -27.10 25.25
CA PRO A 19 6.05 -26.24 24.59
C PRO A 19 5.99 -26.64 23.12
N VAL A 20 4.86 -27.19 22.70
CA VAL A 20 4.53 -27.29 21.28
C VAL A 20 4.24 -25.86 20.85
N VAL A 21 5.30 -25.16 20.42
CA VAL A 21 5.15 -23.97 19.59
C VAL A 21 4.66 -24.48 18.24
N ALA A 22 3.33 -24.64 18.12
CA ALA A 22 2.69 -24.62 16.83
C ALA A 22 2.79 -23.17 16.34
N PHE A 23 3.80 -22.91 15.51
CA PHE A 23 3.78 -21.70 14.70
C PHE A 23 2.51 -21.79 13.85
N ALA A 24 1.75 -20.70 13.74
CA ALA A 24 0.84 -20.57 12.64
C ALA A 24 1.65 -20.81 11.35
N ASP A 25 1.09 -21.57 10.42
CA ASP A 25 1.80 -22.10 9.25
C ASP A 25 2.01 -20.97 8.22
N SER A 26 2.85 -19.99 8.59
CA SER A 26 3.31 -18.94 7.68
C SER A 26 4.23 -19.58 6.65
N PRO A 27 4.06 -19.28 5.36
CA PRO A 27 4.90 -19.87 4.33
C PRO A 27 6.38 -19.54 4.60
N GLU A 28 7.24 -20.51 4.30
CA GLU A 28 8.68 -20.28 4.28
C GLU A 28 9.03 -19.14 3.30
N ALA A 29 10.13 -18.46 3.56
CA ALA A 29 10.64 -17.41 2.69
C ALA A 29 12.13 -17.62 2.45
N THR A 30 12.61 -17.12 1.32
CA THR A 30 14.04 -17.04 1.01
C THR A 30 14.49 -15.60 0.99
N LEU A 31 15.67 -15.32 1.54
CA LEU A 31 16.32 -14.01 1.45
C LEU A 31 17.59 -14.12 0.61
N SER A 32 17.69 -13.31 -0.44
CA SER A 32 18.93 -13.09 -1.21
C SER A 32 19.47 -11.69 -0.89
N ILE A 33 20.77 -11.58 -0.70
CA ILE A 33 21.45 -10.31 -0.37
C ILE A 33 22.46 -10.00 -1.46
N ASP A 34 22.37 -8.81 -2.05
CA ASP A 34 23.26 -8.29 -3.10
C ASP A 34 23.45 -9.26 -4.29
N GLY A 35 22.38 -10.00 -4.64
CA GLY A 35 22.41 -11.01 -5.72
C GLY A 35 23.10 -12.34 -5.34
N GLY A 36 23.47 -12.52 -4.08
CA GLY A 36 23.97 -13.78 -3.53
C GLY A 36 22.92 -14.90 -3.51
N PRO A 37 23.33 -16.13 -3.18
CA PRO A 37 22.42 -17.27 -3.13
C PRO A 37 21.33 -17.09 -2.06
N PRO A 38 20.09 -17.53 -2.32
CA PRO A 38 19.01 -17.42 -1.35
C PRO A 38 19.26 -18.29 -0.12
N VAL A 39 19.01 -17.72 1.06
CA VAL A 39 18.98 -18.44 2.35
C VAL A 39 17.53 -18.61 2.77
N THR A 40 17.15 -19.82 3.18
CA THR A 40 15.77 -20.15 3.60
C THR A 40 15.52 -19.83 5.06
N TYR A 41 14.36 -19.25 5.33
CA TYR A 41 13.85 -18.87 6.64
C TYR A 41 12.50 -19.56 6.89
N PRO A 42 12.21 -19.93 8.15
CA PRO A 42 10.99 -20.66 8.49
C PRO A 42 9.71 -19.82 8.36
N SER A 43 9.83 -18.50 8.20
CA SER A 43 8.69 -17.60 7.99
C SER A 43 9.11 -16.34 7.25
N VAL A 44 8.12 -15.63 6.70
CA VAL A 44 8.32 -14.32 6.07
C VAL A 44 8.90 -13.30 7.06
N GLN A 45 8.39 -13.25 8.30
CA GLN A 45 8.91 -12.31 9.31
C GLN A 45 10.38 -12.60 9.65
N ALA A 46 10.78 -13.88 9.75
CA ALA A 46 12.16 -14.23 10.02
C ALA A 46 13.12 -13.77 8.90
N ALA A 47 12.66 -13.80 7.64
CA ALA A 47 13.41 -13.23 6.51
C ALA A 47 13.47 -11.69 6.57
N VAL A 48 12.39 -11.03 7.01
CA VAL A 48 12.36 -9.58 7.23
C VAL A 48 13.33 -9.16 8.34
N ASP A 49 13.30 -9.84 9.48
CA ASP A 49 14.21 -9.57 10.62
C ASP A 49 15.69 -9.73 10.21
N ALA A 50 15.96 -10.68 9.31
CA ALA A 50 17.30 -10.92 8.78
C ALA A 50 17.82 -9.76 7.91
N VAL A 51 16.95 -8.93 7.33
CA VAL A 51 17.38 -7.70 6.63
C VAL A 51 18.14 -6.80 7.59
N THR A 52 17.62 -6.61 8.82
CA THR A 52 18.28 -5.79 9.84
C THR A 52 19.60 -6.41 10.29
N ALA A 53 19.61 -7.73 10.52
CA ALA A 53 20.75 -8.46 11.08
C ALA A 53 21.95 -8.59 10.14
N ASN A 54 21.75 -8.52 8.81
CA ASN A 54 22.81 -8.79 7.84
C ASN A 54 23.32 -7.51 7.16
N PRO A 55 24.62 -7.42 6.84
CA PRO A 55 25.15 -6.37 5.98
C PRO A 55 24.66 -6.57 4.54
N GLY A 56 24.60 -5.49 3.76
CA GLY A 56 24.20 -5.50 2.35
C GLY A 56 23.40 -4.25 1.99
N THR A 57 23.09 -4.11 0.71
CA THR A 57 22.31 -2.99 0.18
C THR A 57 20.99 -3.46 -0.43
N ASP A 58 21.01 -4.51 -1.24
CA ASP A 58 19.82 -4.99 -1.95
C ASP A 58 19.37 -6.33 -1.37
N PHE A 59 18.15 -6.35 -0.82
CA PHE A 59 17.55 -7.50 -0.16
C PHE A 59 16.32 -7.94 -0.94
N VAL A 60 16.25 -9.22 -1.32
CA VAL A 60 15.10 -9.80 -2.01
C VAL A 60 14.55 -10.94 -1.16
N ILE A 61 13.35 -10.74 -0.64
CA ILE A 61 12.56 -11.73 0.09
C ILE A 61 11.56 -12.35 -0.88
N GLU A 62 11.70 -13.65 -1.14
CA GLU A 62 10.77 -14.41 -1.97
C GLU A 62 9.98 -15.41 -1.11
N ILE A 63 8.67 -15.31 -1.16
CA ILE A 63 7.75 -16.07 -0.30
C ILE A 63 7.25 -17.31 -1.05
N ALA A 64 7.33 -18.48 -0.39
CA ALA A 64 6.78 -19.73 -0.93
C ALA A 64 5.25 -19.66 -1.05
N ALA A 65 4.67 -20.50 -1.92
CA ALA A 65 3.22 -20.53 -2.09
C ALA A 65 2.52 -20.90 -0.78
N GLY A 66 1.46 -20.17 -0.43
CA GLY A 66 0.76 -20.40 0.83
C GLY A 66 -0.13 -19.25 1.27
N THR A 67 -0.67 -19.38 2.49
CA THR A 67 -1.46 -18.34 3.13
C THR A 67 -0.67 -17.76 4.30
N LEU A 68 -0.37 -16.47 4.21
CA LEU A 68 0.24 -15.70 5.29
C LEU A 68 -0.85 -15.19 6.23
N THR A 69 -0.93 -15.79 7.42
CA THR A 69 -1.87 -15.39 8.48
C THR A 69 -1.24 -14.50 9.55
N ASP A 70 0.09 -14.47 9.63
CA ASP A 70 0.81 -13.65 10.58
C ASP A 70 0.98 -12.22 10.04
N GLU A 71 1.06 -11.28 10.97
CA GLU A 71 1.43 -9.90 10.66
C GLU A 71 2.90 -9.82 10.27
N ILE A 72 3.22 -8.98 9.28
CA ILE A 72 4.59 -8.69 8.89
C ILE A 72 4.94 -7.26 9.27
N ASN A 73 6.02 -7.09 10.03
CA ASN A 73 6.52 -5.82 10.49
C ASN A 73 7.84 -5.50 9.80
N ILE A 74 7.81 -4.52 8.91
CA ILE A 74 8.97 -4.04 8.15
C ILE A 74 9.44 -2.73 8.77
N GLU A 75 10.64 -2.75 9.34
CA GLU A 75 11.34 -1.53 9.75
C GLU A 75 12.35 -1.16 8.66
N GLN A 76 12.15 -0.02 7.97
CA GLN A 76 13.10 0.47 6.97
C GLN A 76 14.45 0.75 7.63
N GLN A 77 15.51 0.24 7.00
CA GLN A 77 16.88 0.38 7.49
C GLN A 77 17.68 1.26 6.53
N ALA A 78 18.51 2.12 7.11
CA ALA A 78 19.35 3.02 6.34
C ALA A 78 20.19 2.27 5.29
N ASN A 79 20.10 2.71 4.04
CA ASN A 79 20.82 2.17 2.88
C ASN A 79 20.46 0.71 2.51
N LYS A 80 19.26 0.22 2.89
CA LYS A 80 18.81 -1.13 2.54
C LYS A 80 17.54 -1.09 1.69
N ASN A 81 17.69 -1.41 0.41
CA ASN A 81 16.57 -1.60 -0.51
C ASN A 81 15.98 -2.99 -0.29
N VAL A 82 14.66 -3.07 -0.11
CA VAL A 82 13.98 -4.34 0.15
C VAL A 82 12.93 -4.59 -0.92
N VAL A 83 12.96 -5.79 -1.50
CA VAL A 83 11.92 -6.32 -2.37
C VAL A 83 11.26 -7.50 -1.67
N ILE A 84 9.93 -7.49 -1.57
CA ILE A 84 9.12 -8.60 -1.07
C ILE A 84 8.19 -9.04 -2.20
N ARG A 85 8.29 -10.31 -2.59
CA ARG A 85 7.48 -10.88 -3.68
C ARG A 85 7.24 -12.39 -3.50
N PRO A 86 6.29 -13.00 -4.20
CA PRO A 86 6.23 -14.45 -4.32
C PRO A 86 7.47 -15.01 -5.02
N GLN A 87 7.83 -16.24 -4.69
CA GLN A 87 8.74 -17.04 -5.53
C GLN A 87 8.16 -17.18 -6.95
N PRO A 88 9.00 -17.36 -7.99
CA PRO A 88 8.52 -17.57 -9.35
C PRO A 88 7.47 -18.69 -9.44
N GLY A 89 6.26 -18.35 -9.88
CA GLY A 89 5.13 -19.28 -10.00
C GLY A 89 4.35 -19.55 -8.71
N ALA A 90 4.79 -19.00 -7.57
CA ALA A 90 4.07 -19.11 -6.31
C ALA A 90 2.88 -18.12 -6.26
N THR A 91 1.81 -18.52 -5.59
CA THR A 91 0.70 -17.65 -5.22
C THR A 91 0.71 -17.50 -3.70
N VAL A 92 0.76 -16.24 -3.23
CA VAL A 92 0.83 -15.91 -1.80
C VAL A 92 -0.42 -15.14 -1.45
N THR A 93 -1.28 -15.74 -0.62
CA THR A 93 -2.49 -15.08 -0.09
C THR A 93 -2.18 -14.51 1.28
N VAL A 94 -2.39 -13.22 1.48
CA VAL A 94 -2.18 -12.53 2.75
C VAL A 94 -3.53 -12.27 3.41
N LYS A 95 -3.71 -12.80 4.62
CA LYS A 95 -4.91 -12.64 5.44
C LYS A 95 -4.71 -11.70 6.63
N ASN A 96 -3.59 -11.00 6.68
CA ASN A 96 -3.22 -10.09 7.75
C ASN A 96 -2.56 -8.82 7.20
N THR A 97 -2.01 -8.00 8.09
CA THR A 97 -1.44 -6.68 7.77
C THR A 97 0.05 -6.80 7.51
N ILE A 98 0.55 -6.02 6.55
CA ILE A 98 1.96 -5.64 6.47
C ILE A 98 2.11 -4.23 7.03
N ASN A 99 2.81 -4.09 8.14
CA ASN A 99 3.16 -2.83 8.76
C ASN A 99 4.51 -2.31 8.24
N ILE A 100 4.58 -1.02 7.95
CA ILE A 100 5.80 -0.35 7.48
C ILE A 100 6.16 0.77 8.46
N ASP A 101 7.30 0.63 9.11
CA ASP A 101 7.92 1.66 9.94
C ASP A 101 9.11 2.30 9.21
N GLY A 102 8.98 3.58 8.86
CA GLY A 102 10.05 4.38 8.27
C GLY A 102 10.99 5.03 9.30
N ARG A 103 10.88 4.70 10.58
CA ARG A 103 11.72 5.18 11.70
C ARG A 103 11.78 6.70 11.86
N GLY A 104 10.81 7.41 11.30
CA GLY A 104 10.78 8.87 11.28
C GLY A 104 11.84 9.51 10.40
N ASP A 105 12.51 8.75 9.54
CA ASP A 105 13.54 9.28 8.65
C ASP A 105 12.98 9.62 7.27
N ILE A 106 12.36 10.80 7.19
CA ILE A 106 11.68 11.22 5.98
C ILE A 106 12.61 11.58 4.82
N ASN A 107 13.94 11.59 4.93
CA ASN A 107 14.81 11.99 3.80
C ASN A 107 15.73 10.87 3.33
N SER A 108 15.64 9.69 3.94
CA SER A 108 16.52 8.59 3.58
C SER A 108 16.20 7.95 2.23
N PRO A 109 17.22 7.43 1.52
CA PRO A 109 17.11 7.04 0.11
C PRO A 109 16.66 5.59 -0.10
N GLU A 110 16.67 4.74 0.92
CA GLU A 110 16.28 3.33 0.77
C GLU A 110 14.87 3.16 0.23
N THR A 111 14.62 2.01 -0.38
CA THR A 111 13.37 1.70 -1.06
C THR A 111 12.73 0.44 -0.50
N LEU A 112 11.40 0.38 -0.57
CA LEU A 112 10.63 -0.82 -0.29
C LEU A 112 9.71 -1.11 -1.46
N LEU A 113 9.86 -2.27 -2.08
CA LEU A 113 8.97 -2.79 -3.12
C LEU A 113 8.20 -3.99 -2.58
N ILE A 114 6.87 -3.87 -2.49
CA ILE A 114 5.96 -4.98 -2.23
C ILE A 114 5.30 -5.34 -3.56
N GLN A 115 5.49 -6.57 -4.04
CA GLN A 115 5.11 -6.95 -5.39
C GLN A 115 4.33 -8.26 -5.46
N GLY A 116 3.24 -8.28 -6.23
CA GLY A 116 2.58 -9.52 -6.65
C GLY A 116 1.86 -10.29 -5.55
N LEU A 117 1.57 -9.67 -4.40
CA LEU A 117 0.86 -10.34 -3.30
C LEU A 117 -0.66 -10.25 -3.46
N HIS A 118 -1.36 -11.30 -3.03
CA HIS A 118 -2.81 -11.36 -3.02
C HIS A 118 -3.35 -11.15 -1.60
N PHE A 119 -3.76 -9.93 -1.26
CA PHE A 119 -4.42 -9.67 0.01
C PHE A 119 -5.90 -10.05 -0.09
N ASP A 120 -6.32 -11.03 0.72
CA ASP A 120 -7.72 -11.45 0.81
C ASP A 120 -8.15 -11.45 2.28
N LEU A 121 -8.75 -10.32 2.67
CA LEU A 121 -9.22 -10.08 4.02
C LEU A 121 -10.67 -10.56 4.24
N THR A 122 -11.25 -11.31 3.30
CA THR A 122 -12.58 -11.91 3.43
C THR A 122 -12.63 -12.84 4.65
N GLY A 123 -13.67 -12.69 5.47
CA GLY A 123 -13.86 -13.45 6.70
C GLY A 123 -12.87 -13.09 7.82
N THR A 124 -12.13 -11.98 7.70
CA THR A 124 -11.20 -11.51 8.74
C THR A 124 -11.73 -10.24 9.40
N THR A 125 -11.19 -9.91 10.59
CA THR A 125 -11.43 -8.62 11.26
C THR A 125 -10.30 -7.62 11.01
N VAL A 126 -9.38 -7.93 10.08
CA VAL A 126 -8.21 -7.10 9.78
C VAL A 126 -8.68 -5.89 8.98
N GLU A 127 -8.29 -4.69 9.41
CA GLU A 127 -8.73 -3.43 8.79
C GLU A 127 -7.88 -3.00 7.60
N ASN A 128 -6.61 -3.39 7.55
CA ASN A 128 -5.67 -2.86 6.56
C ASN A 128 -4.84 -3.98 5.95
N SER A 129 -4.70 -3.99 4.63
CA SER A 129 -3.76 -4.91 3.98
C SER A 129 -2.32 -4.44 4.19
N ILE A 130 -2.08 -3.15 3.97
CA ILE A 130 -0.79 -2.48 4.20
C ILE A 130 -1.04 -1.23 5.06
N LEU A 131 -0.28 -1.10 6.15
CA LEU A 131 -0.42 -0.04 7.12
C LEU A 131 0.93 0.64 7.39
N ILE A 132 0.93 1.97 7.37
CA ILE A 132 1.98 2.78 8.00
C ILE A 132 1.40 3.24 9.34
N PRO A 133 1.73 2.56 10.46
CA PRO A 133 1.06 2.78 11.73
C PRO A 133 1.48 4.10 12.39
N ASN A 134 0.61 4.61 13.25
CA ASN A 134 0.96 5.70 14.16
C ASN A 134 1.95 5.14 15.20
N PRO A 135 3.14 5.73 15.37
CA PRO A 135 4.15 5.21 16.29
C PRO A 135 3.79 5.42 17.77
N GLY A 136 2.72 6.18 18.08
CA GLY A 136 2.33 6.61 19.42
C GLY A 136 3.24 7.71 19.98
N VAL A 137 4.55 7.49 19.92
CA VAL A 137 5.60 8.44 20.29
C VAL A 137 6.60 8.56 19.14
N GLY A 138 7.07 9.77 18.85
CA GLY A 138 7.98 10.03 17.73
C GLY A 138 7.24 10.16 16.41
N PHE A 139 7.90 9.78 15.32
CA PHE A 139 7.35 9.87 13.97
C PHE A 139 7.57 8.57 13.21
N ASN A 140 6.57 8.16 12.44
CA ASN A 140 6.72 7.12 11.42
C ASN A 140 6.58 7.82 10.07
N TYR A 141 7.67 7.83 9.31
CA TYR A 141 7.78 8.42 7.98
C TYR A 141 8.28 7.38 6.98
N ALA A 142 7.42 6.42 6.66
CA ALA A 142 7.70 5.47 5.60
C ALA A 142 8.00 6.19 4.29
N HIS A 143 9.01 5.75 3.56
CA HIS A 143 9.51 6.47 2.39
C HIS A 143 9.92 5.57 1.23
N ASN A 144 9.73 6.08 0.00
CA ASN A 144 10.03 5.37 -1.24
C ASN A 144 9.40 3.96 -1.28
N VAL A 145 8.12 3.88 -0.90
CA VAL A 145 7.37 2.62 -0.87
C VAL A 145 6.65 2.45 -2.20
N THR A 146 6.90 1.34 -2.89
CA THR A 146 6.19 0.95 -4.11
C THR A 146 5.42 -0.34 -3.87
N ILE A 147 4.14 -0.32 -4.22
CA ILE A 147 3.21 -1.44 -4.15
C ILE A 147 2.81 -1.76 -5.58
N ASN A 148 3.21 -2.90 -6.12
CA ASN A 148 3.14 -3.16 -7.55
C ASN A 148 2.54 -4.54 -7.87
N GLY A 149 1.53 -4.58 -8.75
CA GLY A 149 0.97 -5.85 -9.20
C GLY A 149 0.23 -6.63 -8.10
N CYS A 150 -0.19 -5.96 -7.02
CA CYS A 150 -0.90 -6.60 -5.92
C CYS A 150 -2.40 -6.65 -6.19
N THR A 151 -3.09 -7.62 -5.60
CA THR A 151 -4.56 -7.64 -5.57
C THR A 151 -5.05 -7.49 -4.14
N PHE A 152 -6.11 -6.72 -3.94
CA PHE A 152 -6.72 -6.48 -2.65
C PHE A 152 -8.20 -6.84 -2.70
N LYS A 153 -8.61 -7.72 -1.80
CA LYS A 153 -9.99 -8.14 -1.63
C LYS A 153 -10.39 -8.03 -0.17
N GLY A 154 -11.57 -7.49 0.06
CA GLY A 154 -12.17 -7.44 1.39
C GLY A 154 -13.59 -8.01 1.43
N GLU A 155 -14.28 -7.68 2.52
CA GLU A 155 -15.67 -8.02 2.78
C GLU A 155 -16.34 -6.87 3.58
N PRO A 156 -16.79 -5.80 2.91
CA PRO A 156 -17.30 -4.60 3.58
C PRO A 156 -18.61 -4.87 4.34
N SER A 157 -19.36 -5.89 3.90
CA SER A 157 -20.55 -6.40 4.60
C SER A 157 -20.22 -7.04 5.95
N GLY A 158 -18.96 -7.39 6.21
CA GLY A 158 -18.47 -7.95 7.47
C GLY A 158 -18.39 -6.93 8.62
N GLY A 159 -18.75 -5.66 8.38
CA GLY A 159 -18.77 -4.62 9.40
C GLY A 159 -17.42 -3.97 9.70
N VAL A 160 -16.37 -4.32 8.95
CA VAL A 160 -15.02 -3.76 9.06
C VAL A 160 -14.72 -2.93 7.81
N ALA A 161 -14.22 -1.71 8.01
CA ALA A 161 -13.92 -0.76 6.94
C ALA A 161 -12.51 -1.05 6.36
N GLN A 162 -12.42 -2.11 5.56
CA GLN A 162 -11.15 -2.66 5.09
C GLN A 162 -10.49 -1.79 4.01
N VAL A 163 -9.26 -1.35 4.22
CA VAL A 163 -8.51 -0.48 3.31
C VAL A 163 -7.28 -1.21 2.79
N ALA A 164 -7.00 -1.12 1.48
CA ALA A 164 -5.81 -1.75 0.92
C ALA A 164 -4.52 -1.10 1.44
N VAL A 165 -4.39 0.22 1.35
CA VAL A 165 -3.21 0.95 1.83
C VAL A 165 -3.61 2.11 2.73
N ARG A 166 -3.16 2.10 3.99
CA ARG A 166 -3.46 3.16 4.96
C ARG A 166 -2.18 3.77 5.50
N VAL A 167 -2.13 5.10 5.54
CA VAL A 167 -1.22 5.86 6.41
C VAL A 167 -2.02 6.34 7.62
N ALA A 168 -1.76 5.80 8.80
CA ALA A 168 -2.54 6.13 9.98
C ALA A 168 -2.48 7.62 10.34
N THR A 169 -3.55 8.14 10.97
CA THR A 169 -3.53 9.49 11.55
C THR A 169 -2.39 9.62 12.54
N GLY A 170 -1.55 10.65 12.39
CA GLY A 170 -0.34 10.87 13.18
C GLY A 170 0.93 10.26 12.60
N ALA A 171 0.81 9.42 11.56
CA ALA A 171 1.92 9.03 10.71
C ALA A 171 1.99 9.90 9.45
N GLY A 172 3.11 9.81 8.74
CA GLY A 172 3.29 10.43 7.44
C GLY A 172 4.08 9.52 6.50
N ALA A 173 4.21 9.94 5.25
CA ALA A 173 5.04 9.25 4.29
C ALA A 173 5.67 10.21 3.28
N ARG A 174 6.63 9.68 2.51
CA ARG A 174 7.21 10.34 1.33
C ARG A 174 7.30 9.35 0.18
N ASN A 175 6.87 9.72 -1.02
CA ASN A 175 6.97 8.86 -2.21
C ASN A 175 6.29 7.50 -2.00
N ILE A 176 4.96 7.47 -2.01
CA ILE A 176 4.19 6.22 -2.07
C ILE A 176 3.72 6.01 -3.50
N ALA A 177 4.00 4.84 -4.07
CA ALA A 177 3.48 4.42 -5.36
C ALA A 177 2.60 3.17 -5.22
N ILE A 178 1.39 3.19 -5.82
CA ILE A 178 0.51 2.04 -5.96
C ILE A 178 0.28 1.83 -7.46
N MET A 179 0.82 0.75 -8.01
CA MET A 179 0.91 0.54 -9.45
C MET A 179 0.37 -0.82 -9.86
N ASN A 180 -0.23 -0.89 -11.05
CA ASN A 180 -0.63 -2.15 -11.69
C ASN A 180 -1.48 -3.06 -10.79
N SER A 181 -2.25 -2.49 -9.87
CA SER A 181 -2.89 -3.22 -8.78
C SER A 181 -4.41 -3.22 -8.91
N ASN A 182 -5.05 -4.27 -8.40
CA ASN A 182 -6.51 -4.41 -8.44
C ASN A 182 -7.08 -4.40 -7.03
N ALA A 183 -8.19 -3.71 -6.81
CA ALA A 183 -8.91 -3.73 -5.54
C ALA A 183 -10.41 -3.94 -5.75
N ASN A 184 -11.00 -4.87 -5.01
CA ASN A 184 -12.44 -5.12 -5.02
C ASN A 184 -13.00 -5.41 -3.63
N ASP A 185 -14.29 -5.12 -3.43
CA ASP A 185 -15.00 -5.40 -2.18
C ASP A 185 -14.26 -4.84 -0.95
N LEU A 186 -13.85 -3.58 -1.02
CA LEU A 186 -13.12 -2.90 0.05
C LEU A 186 -13.79 -1.57 0.41
N HIS A 187 -13.38 -0.99 1.52
CA HIS A 187 -13.76 0.35 1.88
C HIS A 187 -13.09 1.38 0.96
N SER A 188 -11.77 1.28 0.77
CA SER A 188 -11.03 2.06 -0.23
C SER A 188 -9.70 1.43 -0.65
N LEU A 189 -9.18 1.84 -1.82
CA LEU A 189 -7.82 1.48 -2.24
C LEU A 189 -6.78 2.18 -1.36
N GLY A 190 -6.99 3.45 -1.04
CA GLY A 190 -6.01 4.24 -0.29
C GLY A 190 -6.63 5.23 0.67
N GLN A 191 -6.18 5.23 1.92
CA GLN A 191 -6.31 6.34 2.87
C GLN A 191 -4.90 6.87 3.17
N LEU A 192 -4.48 7.89 2.43
CA LEU A 192 -3.07 8.21 2.25
C LEU A 192 -2.71 9.61 2.76
N ASN A 193 -1.53 9.70 3.37
CA ASN A 193 -0.92 10.95 3.84
C ASN A 193 0.56 10.98 3.48
N ALA A 194 0.90 11.67 2.40
CA ALA A 194 2.28 12.01 2.09
C ALA A 194 2.54 13.46 2.47
N ILE A 195 3.53 13.70 3.32
CA ILE A 195 3.89 15.04 3.80
C ILE A 195 5.03 15.66 2.99
N SER A 196 5.65 14.87 2.11
CA SER A 196 6.68 15.28 1.15
C SER A 196 6.67 14.36 -0.07
N GLY A 197 7.27 14.79 -1.18
CA GLY A 197 7.40 13.98 -2.39
C GLY A 197 6.08 13.84 -3.14
N TYR A 198 5.59 12.60 -3.28
CA TYR A 198 4.33 12.32 -3.96
C TYR A 198 3.57 11.11 -3.40
N VAL A 199 2.29 11.04 -3.78
CA VAL A 199 1.52 9.80 -3.93
C VAL A 199 1.26 9.59 -5.42
N PHE A 200 1.68 8.43 -5.95
CA PHE A 200 1.48 8.07 -7.34
C PHE A 200 0.63 6.81 -7.45
N VAL A 201 -0.51 6.90 -8.12
CA VAL A 201 -1.42 5.77 -8.34
C VAL A 201 -1.55 5.57 -9.84
N GLN A 202 -1.06 4.43 -10.36
CA GLN A 202 -1.00 4.21 -11.79
C GLN A 202 -1.51 2.83 -12.21
N ASN A 203 -2.29 2.79 -13.29
CA ASN A 203 -2.74 1.53 -13.90
C ASN A 203 -3.44 0.61 -12.88
N CYS A 204 -4.26 1.20 -12.01
CA CYS A 204 -5.02 0.47 -11.00
C CYS A 204 -6.49 0.34 -11.42
N ILE A 205 -7.08 -0.82 -11.10
CA ILE A 205 -8.51 -1.06 -11.28
C ILE A 205 -9.14 -1.21 -9.90
N VAL A 206 -10.14 -0.38 -9.62
CA VAL A 206 -10.90 -0.41 -8.37
C VAL A 206 -12.36 -0.58 -8.72
N SER A 207 -13.00 -1.60 -8.15
CA SER A 207 -14.40 -1.93 -8.41
C SER A 207 -15.10 -2.34 -7.13
N GLU A 208 -16.42 -2.17 -7.04
CA GLU A 208 -17.23 -2.68 -5.91
C GLU A 208 -16.71 -2.24 -4.52
N VAL A 209 -16.22 -1.00 -4.42
CA VAL A 209 -15.77 -0.43 -3.12
C VAL A 209 -16.82 0.47 -2.49
N THR A 210 -16.99 0.37 -1.17
CA THR A 210 -18.13 0.97 -0.44
C THR A 210 -17.96 2.46 -0.09
N GLU A 211 -16.74 2.98 -0.02
CA GLU A 211 -16.53 4.42 0.08
C GLU A 211 -15.85 4.95 -1.19
N GLY A 212 -14.56 4.72 -1.38
CA GLY A 212 -13.86 5.45 -2.44
C GLY A 212 -12.62 4.79 -3.00
N GLY A 213 -12.09 5.36 -4.07
CA GLY A 213 -10.80 4.95 -4.63
C GLY A 213 -9.68 5.41 -3.71
N ILE A 214 -9.33 6.70 -3.83
CA ILE A 214 -8.28 7.34 -3.02
C ILE A 214 -8.88 8.44 -2.15
N ASN A 215 -8.64 8.35 -0.85
CA ASN A 215 -8.81 9.44 0.11
C ASN A 215 -7.43 9.96 0.53
N TYR A 216 -7.07 11.14 0.06
CA TYR A 216 -5.77 11.76 0.28
C TYR A 216 -5.89 13.01 1.14
N TYR A 217 -5.05 13.12 2.17
CA TYR A 217 -5.07 14.25 3.12
C TYR A 217 -3.68 14.80 3.45
N GLY A 218 -2.68 14.46 2.62
CA GLY A 218 -1.32 14.97 2.72
C GLY A 218 -1.09 16.33 2.04
N THR A 219 0.14 16.82 2.13
CA THR A 219 0.61 18.11 1.59
C THR A 219 1.49 17.97 0.35
N ALA A 220 1.84 16.75 -0.03
CA ALA A 220 2.59 16.40 -1.22
C ALA A 220 1.69 16.31 -2.47
N ASP A 221 2.31 16.08 -3.64
CA ASP A 221 1.55 15.90 -4.88
C ASP A 221 0.80 14.56 -4.88
N LEU A 222 -0.44 14.57 -5.37
CA LEU A 222 -1.20 13.38 -5.71
C LEU A 222 -1.30 13.26 -7.23
N ILE A 223 -0.85 12.15 -7.77
CA ILE A 223 -0.91 11.85 -9.20
C ILE A 223 -1.68 10.54 -9.38
N VAL A 224 -2.78 10.59 -10.13
CA VAL A 224 -3.59 9.43 -10.52
C VAL A 224 -3.55 9.32 -12.03
N ASP A 225 -2.98 8.24 -12.56
CA ASP A 225 -2.79 8.07 -14.00
C ASP A 225 -3.25 6.70 -14.48
N SER A 226 -3.89 6.66 -15.66
CA SER A 226 -4.26 5.42 -16.33
C SER A 226 -5.10 4.45 -15.46
N CYS A 227 -5.91 4.98 -14.53
CA CYS A 227 -6.69 4.19 -13.59
C CYS A 227 -8.16 4.04 -14.01
N LYS A 228 -8.81 2.96 -13.55
CA LYS A 228 -10.25 2.77 -13.67
C LYS A 228 -10.87 2.56 -12.29
N PHE A 229 -11.65 3.53 -11.82
CA PHE A 229 -12.30 3.48 -10.51
C PHE A 229 -13.83 3.47 -10.69
N ASP A 230 -14.47 2.38 -10.29
CA ASP A 230 -15.92 2.19 -10.19
C ASP A 230 -16.30 2.07 -8.71
N VAL A 231 -16.75 3.17 -8.09
CA VAL A 231 -16.86 3.28 -6.61
C VAL A 231 -18.22 3.83 -6.16
N GLN A 232 -18.52 3.74 -4.85
CA GLN A 232 -19.81 4.21 -4.33
C GLN A 232 -19.85 5.71 -3.96
N SER A 233 -18.81 6.27 -3.33
CA SER A 233 -18.79 7.68 -2.88
C SER A 233 -17.96 8.58 -3.78
N TYR A 234 -16.63 8.47 -3.74
CA TYR A 234 -15.70 9.32 -4.51
C TYR A 234 -14.56 8.50 -5.07
N ALA A 235 -14.20 8.72 -6.33
CA ALA A 235 -13.06 8.04 -6.96
C ALA A 235 -11.74 8.62 -6.44
N VAL A 236 -11.65 9.95 -6.38
CA VAL A 236 -10.50 10.66 -5.80
C VAL A 236 -11.00 11.78 -4.90
N ARG A 237 -10.56 11.76 -3.65
CA ARG A 237 -10.75 12.85 -2.69
C ARG A 237 -9.40 13.36 -2.24
N SER A 238 -9.23 14.68 -2.26
CA SER A 238 -8.05 15.34 -1.72
C SER A 238 -8.44 16.46 -0.76
N GLY A 239 -7.80 16.49 0.40
CA GLY A 239 -7.89 17.55 1.40
C GLY A 239 -8.69 17.19 2.65
N GLN A 240 -8.43 17.93 3.73
CA GLN A 240 -8.91 17.62 5.07
C GLN A 240 -10.35 18.12 5.31
N SER A 241 -11.04 17.52 6.28
CA SER A 241 -12.38 17.97 6.70
C SER A 241 -12.37 19.22 7.58
N ALA A 242 -11.21 19.57 8.13
CA ALA A 242 -10.95 20.78 8.90
C ALA A 242 -9.46 21.11 8.79
N GLY A 243 -9.09 22.38 9.01
CA GLY A 243 -7.70 22.85 8.94
C GLY A 243 -7.34 23.55 7.64
N ALA A 244 -6.04 23.84 7.46
CA ALA A 244 -5.54 24.48 6.26
C ALA A 244 -5.66 23.52 5.05
N PRO A 245 -6.01 24.03 3.86
CA PRO A 245 -6.05 23.23 2.65
C PRO A 245 -4.66 22.66 2.31
N SER A 246 -4.64 21.52 1.62
CA SER A 246 -3.39 20.93 1.12
C SER A 246 -2.68 21.89 0.16
N THR A 247 -1.35 21.94 0.26
CA THR A 247 -0.45 22.74 -0.58
C THR A 247 0.06 22.00 -1.81
N GLY A 248 -0.13 20.69 -1.88
CA GLY A 248 0.28 19.86 -3.01
C GLY A 248 -0.69 19.95 -4.18
N THR A 249 -0.25 19.50 -5.35
CA THR A 249 -1.09 19.45 -6.55
C THR A 249 -1.85 18.13 -6.64
N VAL A 250 -2.99 18.14 -7.31
CA VAL A 250 -3.73 16.92 -7.66
C VAL A 250 -3.80 16.82 -9.18
N THR A 251 -3.12 15.82 -9.74
CA THR A 251 -3.09 15.54 -11.17
C THR A 251 -3.84 14.24 -11.46
N ILE A 252 -4.80 14.28 -12.38
CA ILE A 252 -5.55 13.10 -12.81
C ILE A 252 -5.46 13.01 -14.33
N ASN A 253 -4.81 11.96 -14.83
CA ASN A 253 -4.55 11.74 -16.24
C ASN A 253 -5.08 10.38 -16.70
N ASN A 254 -5.55 10.29 -17.95
CA ASN A 254 -5.90 9.04 -18.64
C ASN A 254 -6.80 8.07 -17.84
N SER A 255 -7.63 8.58 -16.92
CA SER A 255 -8.35 7.76 -15.95
C SER A 255 -9.86 7.81 -16.17
N VAL A 256 -10.52 6.68 -15.92
CA VAL A 256 -11.99 6.55 -15.92
C VAL A 256 -12.46 6.53 -14.47
N LEU A 257 -13.16 7.58 -14.06
CA LEU A 257 -13.63 7.77 -12.69
C LEU A 257 -15.16 7.76 -12.66
N ASN A 258 -15.74 6.70 -12.10
CA ASN A 258 -17.17 6.50 -11.97
C ASN A 258 -17.55 6.43 -10.49
N THR A 259 -18.62 7.12 -10.14
CA THR A 259 -19.25 7.02 -8.81
C THR A 259 -20.75 6.88 -8.97
N ASN A 260 -21.40 6.16 -8.04
CA ASN A 260 -22.87 6.13 -7.93
C ASN A 260 -23.41 7.03 -6.81
N SER A 261 -22.56 7.86 -6.19
CA SER A 261 -22.95 8.80 -5.14
C SER A 261 -23.95 9.83 -5.63
N ALA A 262 -25.03 10.04 -4.86
CA ALA A 262 -25.98 11.12 -5.11
C ALA A 262 -25.48 12.49 -4.59
N THR A 263 -24.48 12.50 -3.70
CA THR A 263 -24.03 13.70 -2.98
C THR A 263 -22.64 14.17 -3.36
N ASP A 264 -21.74 13.23 -3.66
CA ASP A 264 -20.34 13.48 -3.97
C ASP A 264 -20.07 13.35 -5.47
N GLY A 265 -19.14 14.15 -5.97
CA GLY A 265 -18.63 13.97 -7.33
C GLY A 265 -17.60 12.84 -7.37
N ALA A 266 -17.29 12.34 -8.58
CA ALA A 266 -16.20 11.38 -8.76
C ALA A 266 -14.86 11.93 -8.25
N VAL A 267 -14.66 13.25 -8.33
CA VAL A 267 -13.51 13.95 -7.77
C VAL A 267 -13.99 14.97 -6.73
N VAL A 268 -13.44 14.92 -5.51
CA VAL A 268 -13.72 15.84 -4.41
C VAL A 268 -12.44 16.54 -3.99
N LEU A 269 -12.31 17.83 -4.29
CA LEU A 269 -11.13 18.62 -3.98
C LEU A 269 -11.43 19.62 -2.85
N ARG A 270 -10.60 19.61 -1.82
CA ARG A 270 -10.57 20.56 -0.69
C ARG A 270 -9.16 21.14 -0.57
N VAL A 271 -8.72 21.75 -1.64
CA VAL A 271 -7.35 22.25 -1.84
C VAL A 271 -7.34 23.75 -2.07
N GLN A 272 -6.16 24.37 -1.97
CA GLN A 272 -6.00 25.82 -2.10
C GLN A 272 -6.05 26.26 -3.56
N GLU A 273 -5.44 25.48 -4.46
CA GLU A 273 -5.41 25.72 -5.91
C GLU A 273 -5.69 24.43 -6.68
N ILE A 274 -6.37 24.56 -7.81
CA ILE A 274 -6.83 23.43 -8.62
C ILE A 274 -6.30 23.62 -10.05
N LEU A 275 -5.33 22.81 -10.45
CA LEU A 275 -4.96 22.64 -11.85
C LEU A 275 -5.57 21.34 -12.35
N ILE A 276 -6.45 21.41 -13.35
CA ILE A 276 -6.98 20.18 -13.99
C ILE A 276 -6.73 20.17 -15.48
N SER A 277 -5.92 19.22 -15.94
CA SER A 277 -5.72 18.88 -17.36
C SER A 277 -6.58 17.66 -17.70
N PHE A 278 -7.64 17.83 -18.50
CA PHE A 278 -8.51 16.73 -18.92
C PHE A 278 -8.43 16.46 -20.43
N THR A 279 -8.52 15.17 -20.77
CA THR A 279 -9.16 14.65 -21.99
C THR A 279 -10.40 13.87 -21.55
N PRO A 280 -11.61 14.45 -21.58
CA PRO A 280 -12.72 13.98 -20.74
C PRO A 280 -13.55 12.85 -21.36
N ILE A 281 -14.12 12.01 -20.47
CA ILE A 281 -15.41 11.31 -20.68
C ILE A 281 -16.38 11.43 -19.47
N SER A 282 -15.99 12.03 -18.33
CA SER A 282 -16.80 12.02 -17.09
C SER A 282 -17.02 13.40 -16.44
N PRO A 283 -18.15 13.64 -15.71
CA PRO A 283 -18.47 14.92 -15.07
C PRO A 283 -17.69 15.19 -13.77
N ILE A 284 -17.37 16.47 -13.51
CA ILE A 284 -16.61 16.96 -12.34
C ILE A 284 -17.48 17.88 -11.48
N ARG A 285 -17.36 17.78 -10.14
CA ARG A 285 -18.00 18.69 -9.18
C ARG A 285 -16.96 19.30 -8.24
N LEU A 286 -16.82 20.63 -8.26
CA LEU A 286 -15.90 21.37 -7.38
C LEU A 286 -16.65 21.91 -6.15
N LEU A 287 -16.11 21.70 -4.94
CA LEU A 287 -16.63 22.27 -3.69
C LEU A 287 -15.59 23.25 -3.13
N ARG A 288 -16.00 24.47 -2.76
CA ARG A 288 -15.09 25.48 -2.18
C ARG A 288 -14.92 25.31 -0.66
N PRO A 289 -13.73 25.58 -0.09
CA PRO A 289 -13.49 25.48 1.36
C PRO A 289 -14.26 26.48 2.25
N ASP A 290 -14.84 27.53 1.68
CA ASP A 290 -15.14 28.77 2.42
C ASP A 290 -16.64 29.17 2.48
N ARG A 291 -17.60 28.26 2.27
CA ARG A 291 -19.02 28.52 2.59
C ARG A 291 -19.80 27.32 3.12
N PRO A 292 -20.68 27.50 4.13
CA PRO A 292 -21.68 26.50 4.45
C PRO A 292 -22.70 26.43 3.30
N CYS A 293 -22.84 25.24 2.71
CA CYS A 293 -23.93 24.78 1.86
C CYS A 293 -24.62 25.83 0.97
N ARG A 294 -24.12 26.06 -0.24
CA ARG A 294 -24.95 26.31 -1.44
C ARG A 294 -24.14 26.12 -2.73
N PRO A 295 -24.63 25.36 -3.73
CA PRO A 295 -23.93 25.15 -4.99
C PRO A 295 -23.86 26.46 -5.77
N SER A 296 -22.65 26.87 -6.14
CA SER A 296 -22.44 27.92 -7.14
C SER A 296 -21.64 27.32 -8.29
N VAL A 297 -22.29 27.22 -9.44
CA VAL A 297 -21.65 26.87 -10.72
C VAL A 297 -20.90 28.12 -11.18
N LEU A 298 -19.58 28.04 -11.31
CA LEU A 298 -18.75 29.13 -11.84
C LEU A 298 -17.87 28.63 -12.98
N PRO A 299 -17.51 29.53 -13.92
CA PRO A 299 -17.10 29.16 -15.26
C PRO A 299 -15.71 28.53 -15.27
N VAL A 300 -15.60 27.36 -15.88
CA VAL A 300 -14.33 26.68 -16.12
C VAL A 300 -13.64 27.36 -17.30
N SER A 301 -12.45 27.93 -17.09
CA SER A 301 -11.54 28.27 -18.18
C SER A 301 -10.83 27.00 -18.63
N ILE A 302 -11.38 26.35 -19.66
CA ILE A 302 -10.79 25.18 -20.31
C ILE A 302 -9.69 25.67 -21.25
N LEU A 303 -8.43 25.51 -20.87
CA LEU A 303 -7.30 25.60 -21.81
C LEU A 303 -7.17 24.24 -22.51
N THR A 304 -7.72 24.12 -23.72
CA THR A 304 -7.45 22.98 -24.59
C THR A 304 -6.14 23.23 -25.34
N SER A 305 -5.04 22.63 -24.89
CA SER A 305 -3.85 22.48 -25.74
C SER A 305 -3.81 21.06 -26.29
N TRP A 306 -4.04 20.94 -27.59
CA TRP A 306 -3.69 19.75 -28.34
C TRP A 306 -2.21 19.87 -28.72
N SER A 307 -1.36 18.95 -28.27
CA SER A 307 -0.08 18.72 -28.93
C SER A 307 0.31 17.24 -28.89
N ARG A 308 0.66 16.77 -30.07
CA ARG A 308 1.00 15.40 -30.46
C ARG A 308 2.24 14.85 -29.74
N THR A 309 2.25 13.53 -29.60
CA THR A 309 3.41 12.61 -29.61
C THR A 309 4.65 12.99 -28.80
N TRP A 310 4.91 12.23 -27.74
CA TRP A 310 6.25 11.95 -27.24
C TRP A 310 6.40 10.44 -27.00
N TRP A 311 7.04 9.78 -27.98
CA TRP A 311 7.87 8.61 -27.71
C TRP A 311 9.27 9.14 -27.33
N GLU A 312 10.05 8.31 -26.64
CA GLU A 312 11.48 8.50 -26.26
C GLU A 312 11.75 9.09 -24.87
N ILE A 313 11.88 8.23 -23.85
CA ILE A 313 13.04 8.20 -22.95
C ILE A 313 13.31 6.73 -22.55
N PHE A 314 14.12 6.03 -23.33
CA PHE A 314 14.96 4.91 -22.86
C PHE A 314 16.33 5.07 -23.53
N PRO A 315 17.45 5.11 -22.79
CA PRO A 315 18.75 4.97 -23.43
C PRO A 315 18.92 3.51 -23.85
N THR A 316 18.75 3.25 -25.14
CA THR A 316 19.15 2.00 -25.80
C THR A 316 20.66 1.77 -25.63
N LEU A 317 21.01 0.63 -25.03
CA LEU A 317 22.30 -0.01 -25.21
C LEU A 317 22.50 -0.29 -26.70
N GLN A 318 23.48 0.39 -27.30
CA GLN A 318 23.96 0.06 -28.65
C GLN A 318 24.62 -1.32 -28.63
N ARG A 319 24.13 -2.22 -29.49
CA ARG A 319 24.96 -3.26 -30.11
C ARG A 319 24.87 -3.09 -31.62
N THR A 320 26.03 -3.00 -32.24
CA THR A 320 26.25 -3.13 -33.69
C THR A 320 27.65 -3.71 -33.88
N PRO A 321 27.93 -4.33 -35.04
CA PRO A 321 27.34 -5.55 -35.60
C PRO A 321 28.00 -6.82 -35.05
#